data_AF-A0A150G1U3-F1
#
_entry.id   AF-A0A150G1U3-F1
#
_cell.length_a   1.000
_cell.length_b   1.000
_cell.length_c   1.000
_cell.angle_alpha   90.00
_cell.angle_beta   90.00
_cell.angle_gamma   90.00
#
_symmetry.space_group_name_H-M   'P 1'
#
loop_
_entity.id
_entity.type
_entity.pdbx_description
1 polymer ?
#
loop_
_entity_poly.entity_id
_entity_poly.type
_entity_poly.pdbx_seq_one_letter_code
_entity_poly.pdbx_strand_id
1 'polypeptide(L)'
;MTGLGNRCGRTLCRAYEQSGSGSSKDPHLDGYVEVKASVDQVRVNSGNAVVYLRILDGRDRVLPVHIGENESNALLKEINKQRQMRPLTHDVMKNILREIKYRVVKIRITDIVANTYYARIHLARIADATGQPEPGSEVDVDARPSDAINLAVRFGSPMYVSKRIADTASTAYPDQPPAANESNSEIVRSVRETLASFEDPTVMYTLQKDLAVKEERFEDAKQMQQLIYHEMTHNALLRLVVAMESALSDGRYEEAARLRDEFRRLAANAPSEQRRL
;
A
#
# COMPACT_ATOMS: atom_id res chain seq x y z
N MET A 1 14.47 -52.64 47.34
CA MET A 1 14.40 -51.75 48.52
C MET A 1 15.06 -50.44 48.12
N THR A 2 14.27 -49.47 47.63
CA THR A 2 13.83 -48.25 48.37
C THR A 2 15.02 -47.32 48.65
N GLY A 3 15.10 -46.06 48.24
CA GLY A 3 14.11 -45.07 47.79
C GLY A 3 14.47 -43.71 48.42
N LEU A 4 14.09 -42.61 47.75
CA LEU A 4 14.01 -41.21 48.27
C LEU A 4 15.36 -40.46 48.47
N GLY A 5 15.52 -39.18 48.16
CA GLY A 5 14.58 -38.17 47.69
C GLY A 5 15.22 -36.78 47.48
N ASN A 6 14.57 -35.99 46.63
CA ASN A 6 14.47 -34.53 46.51
C ASN A 6 15.34 -33.59 47.36
N ARG A 7 15.84 -32.53 46.68
CA ARG A 7 15.68 -31.08 46.98
C ARG A 7 16.50 -30.29 45.93
N CYS A 8 15.96 -29.75 44.84
CA CYS A 8 15.06 -28.60 44.70
C CYS A 8 15.43 -27.37 45.56
N GLY A 9 16.13 -26.42 44.95
CA GLY A 9 15.82 -24.99 45.03
C GLY A 9 15.80 -24.48 43.59
N ARG A 10 14.65 -24.32 42.91
CA ARG A 10 13.74 -23.16 43.02
C ARG A 10 14.57 -21.89 43.26
N THR A 11 14.76 -21.01 42.29
CA THR A 11 13.71 -20.14 41.76
C THR A 11 14.29 -19.32 40.60
N LEU A 12 13.60 -19.28 39.45
CA LEU A 12 13.47 -18.16 38.47
C LEU A 12 13.15 -18.67 37.04
N CYS A 13 12.16 -19.57 36.94
CA CYS A 13 11.27 -19.64 35.77
C CYS A 13 9.95 -18.99 36.20
N ARG A 14 9.89 -17.66 36.16
CA ARG A 14 8.63 -16.91 36.29
C ARG A 14 8.86 -15.47 35.83
N ALA A 15 8.75 -15.25 34.52
CA ALA A 15 8.42 -13.96 33.91
C ALA A 15 8.17 -14.19 32.41
N TYR A 16 7.10 -14.90 32.08
CA TYR A 16 6.54 -14.89 30.73
C TYR A 16 5.04 -14.63 30.83
N GLU A 17 4.69 -13.55 31.51
CA GLU A 17 3.37 -12.91 31.50
C GLU A 17 3.49 -11.61 32.32
N GLN A 18 3.20 -10.47 31.67
CA GLN A 18 3.15 -9.09 32.18
C GLN A 18 4.46 -8.27 32.21
N SER A 19 4.73 -7.57 31.09
CA SER A 19 5.36 -6.24 30.96
C SER A 19 5.58 -6.01 29.44
N GLY A 20 5.13 -4.95 28.78
CA GLY A 20 5.30 -3.55 29.18
C GLY A 20 6.76 -3.15 28.90
N SER A 21 7.04 -2.63 27.69
CA SER A 21 8.22 -1.83 27.33
C SER A 21 9.56 -2.25 27.99
N GLY A 22 10.37 -3.05 27.32
CA GLY A 22 11.72 -3.37 27.81
C GLY A 22 12.53 -4.20 26.83
N SER A 23 13.40 -3.52 26.09
CA SER A 23 14.44 -4.06 25.22
C SER A 23 15.16 -5.28 25.84
N SER A 24 14.97 -6.47 25.25
CA SER A 24 15.87 -7.60 25.47
C SER A 24 17.18 -7.28 24.73
N LYS A 25 18.20 -6.86 25.49
CA LYS A 25 19.52 -6.51 24.95
C LYS A 25 20.31 -7.75 24.54
N ASP A 26 20.00 -8.23 23.34
CA ASP A 26 20.83 -9.14 22.57
C ASP A 26 22.08 -8.35 22.09
N PRO A 27 23.32 -8.73 22.42
CA PRO A 27 24.53 -7.94 22.11
C PRO A 27 24.79 -7.74 20.61
N HIS A 28 24.11 -8.48 19.74
CA HIS A 28 24.13 -8.31 18.28
C HIS A 28 23.06 -7.35 17.73
N LEU A 29 22.28 -6.68 18.59
CA LEU A 29 21.24 -5.71 18.20
C LEU A 29 21.66 -4.25 18.45
N ASP A 30 22.86 -4.00 18.96
CA ASP A 30 23.40 -2.64 19.15
C ASP A 30 23.62 -1.96 17.78
N GLY A 31 22.57 -1.28 17.30
CA GLY A 31 22.53 -0.66 15.98
C GLY A 31 21.33 -1.08 15.13
N TYR A 32 20.39 -1.85 15.65
CA TYR A 32 19.16 -2.23 14.95
C TYR A 32 17.91 -1.63 15.61
N VAL A 33 16.89 -1.37 14.79
CA VAL A 33 15.59 -0.85 15.20
C VAL A 33 14.52 -1.85 14.79
N GLU A 34 13.56 -2.13 15.68
CA GLU A 34 12.46 -3.04 15.39
C GLU A 34 11.49 -2.43 14.38
N VAL A 35 10.98 -3.24 13.46
CA VAL A 35 10.05 -2.82 12.41
C VAL A 35 8.85 -3.75 12.30
N LYS A 36 7.70 -3.18 11.93
CA LYS A 36 6.47 -3.90 11.63
C LYS A 36 6.10 -3.71 10.16
N ALA A 37 5.88 -4.80 9.45
CA ALA A 37 5.47 -4.73 8.05
C ALA A 37 4.01 -4.29 7.92
N SER A 38 3.77 -3.34 7.02
CA SER A 38 2.45 -2.98 6.50
C SER A 38 2.53 -2.94 4.97
N VAL A 39 1.56 -3.54 4.31
CA VAL A 39 1.48 -3.54 2.84
C VAL A 39 0.38 -2.56 2.47
N ASP A 40 0.77 -1.45 1.82
CA ASP A 40 -0.14 -0.36 1.51
C ASP A 40 -0.42 -0.21 0.00
N GLN A 41 0.40 -0.80 -0.91
CA GLN A 41 0.09 -0.75 -2.34
C GLN A 41 0.68 -1.91 -3.18
N VAL A 42 -0.19 -2.69 -3.82
CA VAL A 42 0.13 -3.53 -4.99
C VAL A 42 -0.42 -2.81 -6.21
N ARG A 43 0.43 -2.17 -7.01
CA ARG A 43 0.01 -1.49 -8.24
C ARG A 43 -0.09 -2.50 -9.37
N VAL A 44 -1.30 -2.95 -9.66
CA VAL A 44 -1.60 -3.82 -10.81
C VAL A 44 -1.61 -2.97 -12.08
N ASN A 45 -0.43 -2.60 -12.57
CA ASN A 45 -0.21 -2.19 -13.97
C ASN A 45 1.27 -2.18 -14.40
N SER A 46 2.24 -2.51 -13.54
CA SER A 46 3.67 -2.49 -13.94
C SER A 46 4.58 -3.45 -13.17
N GLY A 47 4.05 -4.53 -12.58
CA GLY A 47 4.87 -5.60 -11.97
C GLY A 47 5.68 -5.23 -10.71
N ASN A 48 5.54 -4.01 -10.20
CA ASN A 48 6.28 -3.49 -9.05
C ASN A 48 5.35 -3.22 -7.87
N ALA A 49 5.66 -3.80 -6.71
CA ALA A 49 4.94 -3.59 -5.46
C ALA A 49 5.84 -2.94 -4.40
N VAL A 50 5.24 -2.23 -3.45
CA VAL A 50 5.98 -1.57 -2.36
C VAL A 50 5.41 -2.00 -1.02
N VAL A 51 6.29 -2.45 -0.14
CA VAL A 51 5.98 -2.77 1.26
C VAL A 51 6.52 -1.65 2.14
N TYR A 52 5.69 -1.11 3.03
CA TYR A 52 6.09 -0.09 3.97
C TYR A 52 6.37 -0.73 5.33
N LEU A 53 7.63 -0.72 5.76
CA LEU A 53 8.00 -1.21 7.08
C LEU A 53 7.93 -0.05 8.07
N ARG A 54 6.99 -0.10 9.01
CA ARG A 54 6.84 0.87 10.09
C ARG A 54 7.92 0.67 11.14
N ILE A 55 8.66 1.73 11.42
CA ILE A 55 9.74 1.71 12.40
C ILE A 55 9.15 1.93 13.80
N LEU A 56 9.49 1.07 14.75
CA LEU A 56 8.98 1.10 16.13
C LEU A 56 9.95 1.85 17.06
N ASP A 57 10.40 3.05 16.67
CA ASP A 57 11.29 3.90 17.46
C ASP A 57 10.59 5.11 18.10
N GLY A 58 9.26 5.16 18.01
CA GLY A 58 8.44 6.27 18.49
C GLY A 58 8.38 7.47 17.54
N ARG A 59 9.09 7.43 16.40
CA ARG A 59 8.97 8.40 15.32
C ARG A 59 8.05 7.81 14.25
N ASP A 60 7.11 8.58 13.72
CA ASP A 60 6.18 8.08 12.70
C ASP A 60 6.85 8.01 11.31
N ARG A 61 7.75 7.03 11.17
CA ARG A 61 8.61 6.83 10.01
C ARG A 61 8.39 5.45 9.42
N VAL A 62 8.47 5.37 8.10
CA VAL A 62 8.39 4.12 7.36
C VAL A 62 9.50 3.96 6.35
N LEU A 63 9.93 2.71 6.17
CA LEU A 63 10.92 2.31 5.20
C LEU A 63 10.20 1.65 4.01
N PRO A 64 10.17 2.30 2.83
CA PRO A 64 9.64 1.69 1.62
C PRO A 64 10.63 0.64 1.07
N VAL A 65 10.13 -0.57 0.87
CA VAL A 65 10.88 -1.70 0.29
C VAL A 65 10.17 -2.16 -0.98
N HIS A 66 10.84 -2.00 -2.11
CA HIS A 66 10.34 -2.47 -3.40
C HIS A 66 10.48 -3.99 -3.50
N ILE A 67 9.38 -4.67 -3.84
CA ILE A 67 9.33 -6.12 -4.02
C ILE A 67 8.55 -6.48 -5.29
N GLY A 68 8.76 -7.69 -5.78
CA GLY A 68 8.01 -8.21 -6.92
C GLY A 68 6.53 -8.44 -6.60
N GLU A 69 5.69 -8.40 -7.64
CA GLU A 69 4.24 -8.60 -7.54
C GLU A 69 3.86 -9.96 -6.94
N ASN A 70 4.58 -11.02 -7.32
CA ASN A 70 4.31 -12.37 -6.82
C ASN A 70 4.57 -12.47 -5.31
N GLU A 71 5.68 -11.91 -4.85
CA GLU A 71 6.05 -11.88 -3.43
C GLU A 71 5.11 -10.98 -2.61
N SER A 72 4.64 -9.86 -3.16
CA SER A 72 3.66 -9.00 -2.49
C SER A 72 2.30 -9.66 -2.38
N ASN A 73 1.86 -10.37 -3.43
CA ASN A 73 0.60 -11.09 -3.41
C ASN A 73 0.61 -12.22 -2.38
N ALA A 74 1.73 -12.93 -2.25
CA ALA A 74 1.91 -13.95 -1.21
C ALA A 74 1.89 -13.36 0.21
N LEU A 75 2.44 -12.16 0.40
CA LEU A 75 2.45 -11.46 1.68
C LEU A 75 1.05 -10.95 2.05
N LEU A 76 0.35 -10.33 1.09
CA LEU A 76 -0.99 -9.78 1.28
C LEU A 76 -2.00 -10.86 1.67
N LYS A 77 -1.92 -12.04 1.04
CA LYS A 77 -2.76 -13.20 1.39
C LYS A 77 -2.55 -13.64 2.85
N GLU A 78 -1.31 -13.64 3.33
CA GLU A 78 -0.99 -13.99 4.71
C GLU A 78 -1.47 -12.93 5.71
N ILE A 79 -1.25 -11.64 5.41
CA ILE A 79 -1.71 -10.53 6.26
C ILE A 79 -3.24 -10.55 6.40
N ASN A 80 -3.95 -10.81 5.29
CA ASN A 80 -5.41 -10.96 5.27
C ASN A 80 -5.88 -12.31 5.84
N LYS A 81 -4.95 -13.18 6.28
CA LYS A 81 -5.22 -14.52 6.81
C LYS A 81 -6.08 -15.38 5.88
N GLN A 82 -5.92 -15.20 4.57
CA GLN A 82 -6.66 -15.93 3.55
C GLN A 82 -6.07 -17.33 3.37
N ARG A 83 -6.69 -18.32 4.01
CA ARG A 83 -6.29 -19.74 3.87
C ARG A 83 -6.50 -20.21 2.43
N GLN A 84 -5.42 -20.65 1.80
CA GLN A 84 -5.46 -21.28 0.49
C GLN A 84 -5.67 -22.79 0.62
N MET A 85 -6.36 -23.42 -0.35
CA MET A 85 -6.56 -24.88 -0.38
C MET A 85 -5.24 -25.65 -0.56
N ARG A 86 -4.25 -25.04 -1.22
CA ARG A 86 -2.92 -25.59 -1.44
C ARG A 86 -1.88 -24.62 -0.88
N PRO A 87 -0.80 -25.13 -0.25
CA PRO A 87 0.23 -24.27 0.32
C PRO A 87 1.00 -23.52 -0.78
N LEU A 88 1.29 -22.24 -0.54
CA LEU A 88 2.16 -21.42 -1.40
C LEU A 88 3.64 -21.71 -1.09
N THR A 89 4.56 -21.18 -1.90
CA THR A 89 6.01 -21.39 -1.76
C THR A 89 6.53 -21.06 -0.36
N HIS A 90 6.11 -19.92 0.21
CA HIS A 90 6.51 -19.53 1.57
C HIS A 90 5.88 -20.41 2.65
N ASP A 91 4.71 -21.01 2.39
CA ASP A 91 4.08 -21.98 3.31
C ASP A 91 4.81 -23.33 3.27
N VAL A 92 5.24 -23.76 2.07
CA VAL A 92 6.10 -24.94 1.90
C VAL A 92 7.41 -24.76 2.67
N MET A 93 8.06 -23.59 2.54
CA MET A 93 9.27 -23.26 3.33
C MET A 93 9.01 -23.32 4.84
N LYS A 94 7.89 -22.77 5.32
CA LYS A 94 7.49 -22.87 6.74
C LYS A 94 7.33 -24.33 7.18
N ASN A 95 6.69 -25.15 6.36
CA ASN A 95 6.48 -26.57 6.67
C ASN A 95 7.81 -27.32 6.71
N ILE A 96 8.69 -27.11 5.73
CA ILE A 96 10.03 -27.71 5.70
C ILE A 96 10.80 -27.37 6.98
N LEU A 97 10.88 -26.08 7.35
CA LEU A 97 11.56 -25.63 8.57
C LEU A 97 11.00 -26.30 9.83
N ARG A 98 9.67 -26.45 9.92
CA ARG A 98 9.03 -27.16 11.04
C ARG A 98 9.36 -28.65 11.08
N GLU A 99 9.43 -29.32 9.93
CA GLU A 99 9.79 -30.74 9.86
C GLU A 99 11.24 -30.97 10.31
N ILE A 100 12.17 -30.12 9.88
CA ILE A 100 13.58 -30.18 10.30
C ILE A 100 13.82 -29.59 11.70
N LYS A 101 12.77 -29.22 12.43
CA LYS A 101 12.80 -28.66 13.80
C LYS A 101 13.57 -27.35 13.93
N TYR A 102 13.45 -26.47 12.93
CA TYR A 102 13.94 -25.09 12.97
C TYR A 102 12.79 -24.10 13.01
N ARG A 103 13.03 -22.93 13.62
CA ARG A 103 12.14 -21.78 13.58
C ARG A 103 12.89 -20.51 13.20
N VAL A 104 12.19 -19.58 12.57
CA VAL A 104 12.69 -18.22 12.37
C VAL A 104 12.60 -17.48 13.71
N VAL A 105 13.74 -17.07 14.24
CA VAL A 105 13.82 -16.32 15.51
C VAL A 105 13.66 -14.83 15.26
N LYS A 106 14.39 -14.31 14.27
CA LYS A 106 14.40 -12.90 13.90
C LYS A 106 14.87 -12.72 12.47
N ILE A 107 14.55 -11.56 11.92
CA ILE A 107 15.01 -11.16 10.59
C ILE A 107 15.69 -9.81 10.70
N ARG A 108 16.80 -9.65 9.99
CA ARG A 108 17.58 -8.40 9.98
C ARG A 108 17.75 -7.90 8.55
N ILE A 109 17.34 -6.67 8.30
CA ILE A 109 17.73 -5.94 7.08
C ILE A 109 19.03 -5.23 7.40
N THR A 110 20.14 -5.71 6.82
CA THR A 110 21.50 -5.34 7.23
C THR A 110 22.00 -4.13 6.48
N ASP A 111 21.93 -4.17 5.14
CA ASP A 111 22.59 -3.20 4.27
C ASP A 111 21.74 -2.87 3.03
N ILE A 112 22.09 -1.76 2.39
CA ILE A 112 21.57 -1.34 1.08
C ILE A 112 22.76 -1.04 0.16
N VAL A 113 22.80 -1.68 -1.01
CA VAL A 113 23.85 -1.45 -2.02
C VAL A 113 23.16 -1.24 -3.36
N ALA A 114 23.47 -0.13 -4.05
CA ALA A 114 22.88 0.19 -5.35
C ALA A 114 21.34 0.06 -5.39
N ASN A 115 20.67 0.60 -4.36
CA ASN A 115 19.21 0.53 -4.20
C ASN A 115 18.63 -0.88 -3.98
N THR A 116 19.47 -1.87 -3.69
CA THR A 116 19.07 -3.25 -3.36
C THR A 116 19.30 -3.49 -1.87
N TYR A 117 18.23 -3.87 -1.16
CA TYR A 117 18.32 -4.23 0.26
C TYR A 117 18.77 -5.67 0.43
N TYR A 118 19.60 -5.90 1.45
CA TYR A 118 20.05 -7.22 1.89
C TYR A 118 19.39 -7.58 3.22
N ALA A 119 18.97 -8.83 3.35
CA ALA A 119 18.36 -9.32 4.57
C ALA A 119 18.99 -10.65 5.00
N ARG A 120 19.02 -10.89 6.31
CA ARG A 120 19.41 -12.15 6.92
C ARG A 120 18.29 -12.72 7.77
N ILE A 121 18.04 -14.01 7.60
CA ILE A 121 17.06 -14.76 8.37
C ILE A 121 17.82 -15.55 9.43
N HIS A 122 17.54 -15.29 10.70
CA HIS A 122 18.13 -16.02 11.81
C HIS A 122 17.22 -17.19 12.19
N LEU A 123 17.74 -18.40 12.05
CA LEU A 123 17.09 -19.65 12.37
C LEU A 123 17.67 -20.22 13.67
N ALA A 124 16.82 -20.79 14.51
CA ALA A 124 17.27 -21.58 15.66
C ALA A 124 16.55 -22.92 15.69
N ARG A 125 17.25 -23.92 16.19
CA ARG A 125 16.70 -25.26 16.39
C ARG A 125 15.76 -25.26 17.59
N ILE A 126 14.62 -25.92 17.46
CA ILE A 126 13.57 -25.96 18.49
C ILE A 126 13.85 -27.09 19.51
N ALA A 127 14.48 -28.18 19.09
CA ALA A 127 14.84 -29.31 19.96
C ALA A 127 15.96 -30.17 19.35
N ASP A 128 16.79 -30.76 20.22
CA ASP A 128 17.67 -31.88 19.91
C ASP A 128 16.92 -33.23 19.98
N ALA A 129 17.61 -34.34 19.71
CA ALA A 129 17.03 -35.70 19.80
C ALA A 129 16.54 -36.08 21.20
N THR A 130 16.85 -35.26 22.21
CA THR A 130 16.54 -35.42 23.63
C THR A 130 15.35 -34.56 24.07
N GLY A 131 14.76 -33.78 23.15
CA GLY A 131 13.58 -32.95 23.41
C GLY A 131 13.88 -31.69 24.23
N GLN A 132 15.16 -31.34 24.40
CA GLN A 132 15.56 -30.13 25.12
C GLN A 132 15.91 -29.02 24.12
N PRO A 133 15.52 -27.76 24.40
CA PRO A 133 16.03 -26.62 23.65
C PRO A 133 17.52 -26.46 24.00
N GLU A 134 18.39 -27.00 23.15
CA GLU A 134 19.81 -26.67 23.19
C GLU A 134 19.96 -25.14 23.05
N PRO A 135 20.81 -24.47 23.85
CA PRO A 135 21.26 -23.10 23.58
C PRO A 135 22.22 -23.12 22.38
N GLY A 136 21.74 -23.63 21.24
CA GLY A 136 22.52 -23.96 20.08
C GLY A 136 22.41 -22.90 19.01
N SER A 137 23.54 -22.20 18.78
CA SER A 137 23.97 -21.56 17.52
C SER A 137 22.81 -21.09 16.62
N GLU A 138 22.45 -19.81 16.72
CA GLU A 138 21.67 -19.16 15.66
C GLU A 138 22.41 -19.32 14.32
N VAL A 139 21.73 -19.87 13.32
CA VAL A 139 22.24 -19.92 11.95
C VAL A 139 21.61 -18.77 11.18
N ASP A 140 22.43 -17.97 10.51
CA ASP A 140 21.96 -16.93 9.61
C ASP A 140 21.99 -17.39 8.15
N VAL A 141 20.94 -17.06 7.41
CA VAL A 141 20.80 -17.36 5.99
C VAL A 141 20.61 -16.05 5.24
N ASP A 142 21.39 -15.86 4.18
CA ASP A 142 21.23 -14.73 3.27
C ASP A 142 19.92 -14.84 2.49
N ALA A 143 19.16 -13.76 2.43
CA ALA A 143 17.86 -13.73 1.80
C ALA A 143 17.54 -12.36 1.20
N ARG A 144 16.68 -12.37 0.18
CA ARG A 144 16.04 -11.14 -0.30
C ARG A 144 15.09 -10.62 0.78
N PRO A 145 14.92 -9.29 0.89
CA PRO A 145 14.01 -8.68 1.86
C PRO A 145 12.56 -9.17 1.68
N SER A 146 12.11 -9.40 0.44
CA SER A 146 10.78 -9.91 0.12
C SER A 146 10.49 -11.28 0.74
N ASP A 147 11.45 -12.19 0.65
CA ASP A 147 11.35 -13.56 1.16
C ASP A 147 11.46 -13.58 2.68
N ALA A 148 12.37 -12.77 3.22
CA ALA A 148 12.53 -12.62 4.65
C ALA A 148 11.24 -12.08 5.29
N ILE A 149 10.70 -10.96 4.80
CA ILE A 149 9.44 -10.39 5.31
C ILE A 149 8.29 -11.42 5.26
N ASN A 150 8.17 -12.16 4.15
CA ASN A 150 7.14 -13.19 4.00
C ASN A 150 7.24 -14.31 5.05
N LEU A 151 8.47 -14.72 5.40
CA LEU A 151 8.70 -15.72 6.45
C LEU A 151 8.46 -15.13 7.85
N ALA A 152 8.91 -13.92 8.13
CA ALA A 152 8.67 -13.25 9.42
C ALA A 152 7.18 -13.17 9.75
N VAL A 153 6.35 -12.71 8.80
CA VAL A 153 4.90 -12.60 9.02
C VAL A 153 4.27 -13.96 9.29
N ARG A 154 4.70 -15.01 8.58
CA ARG A 154 4.17 -16.38 8.74
C ARG A 154 4.60 -17.05 10.05
N PHE A 155 5.80 -16.77 10.55
CA PHE A 155 6.30 -17.29 11.83
C PHE A 155 5.94 -16.38 13.02
N GLY A 156 5.45 -15.17 12.76
CA GLY A 156 5.24 -14.16 13.80
C GLY A 156 6.56 -13.68 14.42
N SER A 157 7.66 -13.75 13.67
CA SER A 157 9.00 -13.41 14.14
C SER A 157 9.23 -11.90 14.08
N PRO A 158 9.94 -11.31 15.06
CA PRO A 158 10.32 -9.90 15.03
C PRO A 158 11.26 -9.61 13.86
N MET A 159 11.09 -8.42 13.28
CA MET A 159 11.92 -7.90 12.20
C MET A 159 12.70 -6.69 12.69
N TYR A 160 13.94 -6.58 12.24
CA TYR A 160 14.85 -5.51 12.62
C TYR A 160 15.50 -4.90 11.38
N VAL A 161 15.71 -3.59 11.41
CA VAL A 161 16.40 -2.81 10.37
C VAL A 161 17.61 -2.14 10.99
N SER A 162 18.74 -2.14 10.28
CA SER A 162 19.92 -1.36 10.67
C SER A 162 19.58 0.11 10.83
N LYS A 163 20.00 0.73 11.94
CA LYS A 163 19.76 2.14 12.26
C LYS A 163 20.24 3.07 11.14
N ARG A 164 21.34 2.70 10.46
CA ARG A 164 21.86 3.46 9.31
C ARG A 164 20.83 3.54 8.18
N ILE A 165 20.17 2.43 7.87
CA ILE A 165 19.10 2.37 6.86
C ILE A 165 17.87 3.12 7.37
N ALA A 166 17.48 2.88 8.62
CA ALA A 166 16.35 3.57 9.24
C ALA A 166 16.52 5.10 9.20
N ASP A 167 17.72 5.63 9.38
CA ASP A 167 17.94 7.08 9.38
C ASP A 167 18.13 7.66 7.96
N THR A 168 18.66 6.89 7.01
CA THR A 168 18.95 7.38 5.66
C THR A 168 17.77 7.22 4.70
N ALA A 169 17.04 6.09 4.80
CA ALA A 169 16.04 5.67 3.82
C ALA A 169 14.60 5.69 4.37
N SER A 170 14.39 6.10 5.63
CA SER A 170 13.04 6.28 6.14
C SER A 170 12.42 7.57 5.62
N THR A 171 11.10 7.51 5.42
CA THR A 171 10.26 8.62 5.00
C THR A 171 9.12 8.76 6.00
N ALA A 172 8.47 9.93 6.05
CA ALA A 172 7.22 10.06 6.80
C ALA A 172 6.19 9.08 6.24
N TYR A 173 5.33 8.50 7.09
CA TYR A 173 4.20 7.73 6.57
C TYR A 173 3.42 8.66 5.63
N PRO A 174 3.10 8.22 4.40
CA PRO A 174 2.20 9.02 3.57
C PRO A 174 0.87 9.07 4.32
N ASP A 175 0.54 10.24 4.90
CA ASP A 175 -0.73 10.51 5.61
C ASP A 175 -1.97 10.32 4.74
N GLN A 176 -1.76 10.04 3.45
CA GLN A 176 -2.77 9.64 2.49
C GLN A 176 -2.23 8.47 1.68
N PRO A 177 -3.00 7.37 1.53
CA PRO A 177 -2.71 6.43 0.46
C PRO A 177 -2.61 7.26 -0.84
N PRO A 178 -1.52 7.16 -1.62
CA PRO A 178 -1.46 7.85 -2.89
C PRO A 178 -2.67 7.41 -3.68
N ALA A 179 -3.52 8.39 -4.05
CA ALA A 179 -4.86 8.22 -4.59
C ALA A 179 -4.99 6.86 -5.29
N ALA A 180 -5.83 6.00 -4.70
CA ALA A 180 -6.16 4.71 -5.25
C ALA A 180 -6.39 4.89 -6.76
N ASN A 181 -5.79 4.05 -7.59
CA ASN A 181 -6.32 3.88 -8.94
C ASN A 181 -7.74 3.38 -8.72
N GLU A 182 -8.69 4.29 -8.75
CA GLU A 182 -10.12 4.02 -8.78
C GLU A 182 -10.34 2.93 -9.82
N SER A 183 -11.12 1.90 -9.49
CA SER A 183 -11.56 0.94 -10.51
C SER A 183 -12.13 1.71 -11.70
N ASN A 184 -11.97 1.23 -12.94
CA ASN A 184 -12.59 1.89 -14.10
C ASN A 184 -14.09 2.18 -13.88
N SER A 185 -14.78 1.32 -13.11
CA SER A 185 -16.18 1.53 -12.70
C SER A 185 -16.37 2.68 -11.70
N GLU A 186 -15.42 2.90 -10.80
CA GLU A 186 -15.41 4.01 -9.83
C GLU A 186 -15.07 5.34 -10.50
N ILE A 187 -14.11 5.34 -11.44
CA ILE A 187 -13.78 6.51 -12.27
C ILE A 187 -15.01 6.94 -13.06
N VAL A 188 -15.66 6.01 -13.76
CA VAL A 188 -16.88 6.32 -14.53
C VAL A 188 -17.97 6.88 -13.61
N ARG A 189 -18.16 6.29 -12.41
CA ARG A 189 -19.15 6.79 -11.43
C ARG A 189 -18.82 8.21 -10.96
N SER A 190 -17.56 8.45 -10.56
CA SER A 190 -17.11 9.72 -9.98
C SER A 190 -17.07 10.85 -11.00
N VAL A 191 -16.69 10.56 -12.25
CA VAL A 191 -16.75 11.52 -13.36
C VAL A 191 -18.21 11.84 -13.69
N ARG A 192 -19.09 10.83 -13.79
CA ARG A 192 -20.51 11.04 -14.10
C ARG A 192 -21.25 11.84 -13.02
N GLU A 193 -20.90 11.64 -11.76
CA GLU A 193 -21.41 12.45 -10.64
C GLU A 193 -20.93 13.91 -10.74
N THR A 194 -19.68 14.13 -11.14
CA THR A 194 -19.12 15.47 -11.35
C THR A 194 -19.79 16.17 -12.53
N LEU A 195 -20.04 15.44 -13.64
CA LEU A 195 -20.78 15.94 -14.80
C LEU A 195 -22.22 16.34 -14.44
N ALA A 196 -22.90 15.53 -13.63
CA ALA A 196 -24.29 15.81 -13.21
C ALA A 196 -24.41 17.05 -12.31
N SER A 197 -23.33 17.46 -11.64
CA SER A 197 -23.32 18.67 -10.81
C SER A 197 -23.13 19.95 -11.61
N PHE A 198 -22.71 19.87 -12.88
CA PHE A 198 -22.42 21.04 -13.70
C PHE A 198 -23.64 21.40 -14.54
N GLU A 199 -24.15 22.62 -14.36
CA GLU A 199 -25.20 23.18 -15.22
C GLU A 199 -24.55 23.77 -16.47
N ASP A 200 -24.88 23.22 -17.64
CA ASP A 200 -24.32 23.66 -18.91
C ASP A 200 -25.11 24.84 -19.51
N PRO A 201 -24.51 26.06 -19.60
CA PRO A 201 -25.15 27.23 -20.19
C PRO A 201 -25.51 27.06 -21.67
N THR A 202 -24.84 26.16 -22.39
CA THR A 202 -25.02 25.96 -23.83
C THR A 202 -26.29 25.18 -24.18
N VAL A 203 -26.91 24.50 -23.20
CA VAL A 203 -28.15 23.73 -23.41
C VAL A 203 -29.28 24.63 -23.88
N MET A 204 -29.44 25.81 -23.27
CA MET A 204 -30.49 26.76 -23.64
C MET A 204 -30.29 27.30 -25.06
N TYR A 205 -29.06 27.67 -25.41
CA TYR A 205 -28.73 28.13 -26.77
C TYR A 205 -28.90 27.03 -27.81
N THR A 206 -28.61 25.77 -27.46
CA THR A 206 -28.80 24.61 -28.33
C THR A 206 -30.27 24.38 -28.63
N LEU A 207 -31.13 24.43 -27.60
CA LEU A 207 -32.59 24.32 -27.78
C LEU A 207 -33.16 25.45 -28.64
N GLN A 208 -32.72 26.70 -28.42
CA GLN A 208 -33.14 27.85 -29.22
C GLN A 208 -32.67 27.74 -30.67
N LYS A 209 -31.44 27.30 -30.90
CA LYS A 209 -30.91 27.01 -32.24
C LYS A 209 -31.75 25.96 -32.94
N ASP A 210 -32.07 24.86 -32.27
CA ASP A 210 -32.85 23.76 -32.86
C ASP A 210 -34.29 24.18 -33.18
N LEU A 211 -34.90 25.03 -32.33
CA LEU A 211 -36.20 25.64 -32.61
C LEU A 211 -36.12 26.57 -33.83
N ALA A 212 -35.10 27.43 -33.91
CA ALA A 212 -34.91 28.34 -35.04
C ALA A 212 -34.70 27.59 -36.37
N VAL A 213 -33.98 26.46 -36.36
CA VAL A 213 -33.82 25.58 -37.53
C VAL A 213 -35.16 24.99 -37.95
N LYS A 214 -35.99 24.54 -37.00
CA LYS A 214 -37.34 24.01 -37.29
C LYS A 214 -38.30 25.07 -37.83
N GLU A 215 -38.13 26.32 -37.42
CA GLU A 215 -38.91 27.47 -37.90
C GLU A 215 -38.34 28.09 -39.20
N GLU A 216 -37.31 27.48 -39.81
CA GLU A 216 -36.62 27.98 -41.01
C GLU A 216 -35.97 29.37 -40.84
N ARG A 217 -35.70 29.78 -39.60
CA ARG A 217 -35.05 31.04 -39.23
C ARG A 217 -33.53 30.88 -39.13
N PHE A 218 -32.88 30.75 -40.28
CA PHE A 218 -31.44 30.41 -40.35
C PHE A 218 -30.49 31.47 -39.79
N GLU A 219 -30.83 32.76 -39.88
CA GLU A 219 -29.96 33.82 -39.34
C GLU A 219 -29.92 33.78 -37.80
N ASP A 220 -31.06 33.50 -37.17
CA ASP A 220 -31.15 33.34 -35.71
C ASP A 220 -30.42 32.08 -35.25
N ALA A 221 -30.52 30.98 -36.00
CA ALA A 221 -29.77 29.75 -35.72
C ALA A 221 -28.25 29.99 -35.76
N LYS A 222 -27.77 30.79 -36.72
CA LYS A 222 -26.35 31.17 -36.83
C LYS A 222 -25.90 32.04 -35.66
N GLN A 223 -26.72 32.98 -35.21
CA GLN A 223 -26.42 33.78 -34.02
C GLN A 223 -26.30 32.89 -32.77
N MET A 224 -27.23 31.95 -32.57
CA MET A 224 -27.16 31.00 -31.46
C MET A 224 -25.92 30.12 -31.53
N GLN A 225 -25.51 29.69 -32.73
CA GLN A 225 -24.27 28.95 -32.93
C GLN A 225 -23.02 29.78 -32.56
N GLN A 226 -23.00 31.07 -32.88
CA GLN A 226 -21.90 31.96 -32.50
C GLN A 226 -21.82 32.14 -30.98
N LEU A 227 -22.96 32.25 -30.29
CA LEU A 227 -23.02 32.32 -28.83
C LEU A 227 -22.49 31.03 -28.18
N ILE A 228 -22.90 29.86 -28.69
CA ILE A 228 -22.36 28.56 -28.22
C ILE A 228 -20.84 28.52 -28.41
N TYR A 229 -20.34 28.94 -29.57
CA TYR A 229 -18.89 28.95 -29.84
C TYR A 229 -18.14 29.90 -28.90
N HIS A 230 -18.71 31.06 -28.62
CA HIS A 230 -18.16 32.01 -27.66
C HIS A 230 -18.05 31.39 -26.26
N GLU A 231 -19.12 30.77 -25.76
CA GLU A 231 -19.12 30.09 -24.46
C GLU A 231 -18.11 28.95 -24.38
N MET A 232 -18.02 28.11 -25.41
CA MET A 232 -17.05 27.01 -25.46
C MET A 232 -15.59 27.49 -25.44
N THR A 233 -15.30 28.68 -25.95
CA THR A 233 -13.94 29.21 -26.03
C THR A 233 -13.51 29.97 -24.78
N HIS A 234 -14.45 30.65 -24.11
CA HIS A 234 -14.17 31.52 -22.97
C HIS A 234 -14.30 30.78 -21.63
N ASN A 235 -15.17 29.78 -21.53
CA ASN A 235 -15.39 29.07 -20.29
C ASN A 235 -14.45 27.85 -20.16
N ALA A 236 -13.47 27.96 -19.27
CA ALA A 236 -12.50 26.90 -19.02
C ALA A 236 -13.14 25.61 -18.46
N LEU A 237 -14.20 25.72 -17.66
CA LEU A 237 -14.89 24.57 -17.06
C LEU A 237 -15.67 23.77 -18.12
N LEU A 238 -16.35 24.45 -19.05
CA LEU A 238 -17.05 23.81 -20.18
C LEU A 238 -16.08 22.99 -21.04
N ARG A 239 -14.89 23.51 -21.34
CA ARG A 239 -13.89 22.78 -22.11
C ARG A 239 -13.44 21.50 -21.42
N LEU A 240 -13.26 21.55 -20.10
CA LEU A 240 -12.90 20.37 -19.30
C LEU A 240 -14.02 19.35 -19.26
N VAL A 241 -15.28 19.78 -19.15
CA VAL A 241 -16.47 18.92 -19.20
C VAL A 241 -16.55 18.16 -20.52
N VAL A 242 -16.45 18.86 -21.65
CA VAL A 242 -16.47 18.25 -22.98
C VAL A 242 -15.29 17.30 -23.18
N ALA A 243 -14.10 17.65 -22.69
CA ALA A 243 -12.93 16.78 -22.74
C ALA A 243 -13.12 15.50 -21.89
N MET A 244 -13.74 15.61 -20.71
CA MET A 244 -14.08 14.46 -19.86
C MET A 244 -15.08 13.51 -20.54
N GLU A 245 -16.14 14.05 -21.16
CA GLU A 245 -17.15 13.25 -21.87
C GLU A 245 -16.54 12.52 -23.08
N SER A 246 -15.71 13.21 -23.87
CA SER A 246 -14.98 12.59 -24.97
C SER A 246 -14.05 11.48 -24.47
N ALA A 247 -13.28 11.73 -23.40
CA ALA A 247 -12.36 10.74 -22.83
C ALA A 247 -13.10 9.50 -22.30
N LEU A 248 -14.28 9.67 -21.70
CA LEU A 248 -15.14 8.56 -21.29
C LEU A 248 -15.67 7.76 -22.48
N SER A 249 -16.11 8.44 -23.54
CA SER A 249 -16.58 7.79 -24.77
C SER A 249 -15.47 6.99 -25.47
N ASP A 250 -14.23 7.50 -25.41
CA ASP A 250 -13.05 6.86 -26.01
C ASP A 250 -12.45 5.74 -25.14
N GLY A 251 -12.98 5.51 -23.93
CA GLY A 251 -12.44 4.52 -22.99
C GLY A 251 -11.10 4.92 -22.35
N ARG A 252 -10.71 6.20 -22.43
CA ARG A 252 -9.48 6.75 -21.84
C ARG A 252 -9.71 7.17 -20.38
N TYR A 253 -9.90 6.18 -19.50
CA TYR A 253 -10.30 6.41 -18.11
C TYR A 253 -9.27 7.18 -17.27
N GLU A 254 -7.96 6.96 -17.49
CA GLU A 254 -6.90 7.69 -16.78
C GLU A 254 -6.88 9.19 -17.12
N GLU A 255 -7.17 9.53 -18.38
CA GLU A 255 -7.27 10.91 -18.84
C GLU A 255 -8.52 11.57 -18.25
N ALA A 256 -9.66 10.87 -18.25
CA ALA A 256 -10.89 11.34 -17.62
C ALA A 256 -10.72 11.62 -16.11
N ALA A 257 -9.97 10.78 -15.39
CA ALA A 257 -9.67 11.00 -13.97
C ALA A 257 -8.82 12.26 -13.73
N ARG A 258 -7.79 12.48 -14.56
CA ARG A 258 -6.97 13.71 -14.48
C ARG A 258 -7.79 14.97 -14.76
N LEU A 259 -8.59 14.94 -15.81
CA LEU A 259 -9.46 16.06 -16.20
C LEU A 259 -10.50 16.37 -15.11
N ARG A 260 -11.03 15.35 -14.43
CA ARG A 260 -11.93 15.52 -13.27
C ARG A 260 -11.26 16.23 -12.11
N ASP A 261 -10.03 15.83 -11.77
CA ASP A 261 -9.32 16.44 -10.65
C ASP A 261 -8.96 17.91 -10.95
N GLU A 262 -8.61 18.20 -12.21
CA GLU A 262 -8.42 19.56 -12.71
C GLU A 262 -9.71 20.39 -12.65
N PHE A 263 -10.84 19.82 -13.07
CA PHE A 263 -12.15 20.44 -12.97
C PHE A 263 -12.51 20.77 -11.52
N ARG A 264 -12.33 19.83 -10.58
CA ARG A 264 -12.59 20.05 -9.15
C ARG A 264 -11.71 21.16 -8.57
N ARG A 265 -10.44 21.22 -8.98
CA ARG A 265 -9.51 22.27 -8.55
C ARG A 265 -9.93 23.65 -9.03
N LEU A 266 -10.35 23.78 -10.29
CA LEU A 266 -10.82 25.06 -10.84
C LEU A 266 -12.19 25.46 -10.28
N ALA A 267 -13.10 24.51 -10.11
CA ALA A 267 -14.39 24.74 -9.47
C ALA A 267 -14.26 25.16 -7.99
N ALA A 268 -13.23 24.69 -7.28
CA ALA A 268 -12.94 25.10 -5.91
C ALA A 268 -12.34 26.51 -5.79
N ASN A 269 -11.57 26.94 -6.81
CA ASN A 269 -10.89 28.24 -6.86
C ASN A 269 -11.71 29.34 -7.54
N ALA A 270 -12.86 29.01 -8.15
CA ALA A 270 -13.73 29.98 -8.77
C ALA A 270 -14.40 30.87 -7.71
N PRO A 271 -14.38 32.21 -7.85
CA PRO A 271 -15.05 33.12 -6.93
C PRO A 271 -16.57 32.87 -6.91
N SER A 272 -17.17 33.11 -5.75
CA SER A 272 -18.55 32.79 -5.34
C SER A 272 -19.68 33.34 -6.21
N GLU A 273 -19.40 34.08 -7.28
CA GLU A 273 -20.40 34.64 -8.20
C GLU A 273 -20.95 33.64 -9.23
N GLN A 274 -20.25 32.53 -9.50
CA GLN A 274 -20.71 31.49 -10.43
C GLN A 274 -21.45 30.31 -9.76
N ARG A 275 -21.68 30.37 -8.44
CA ARG A 275 -22.45 29.34 -7.71
C ARG A 275 -23.97 29.57 -7.70
N ARG A 276 -24.43 30.69 -8.26
CA ARG A 276 -25.86 31.04 -8.36
C ARG A 276 -26.08 31.91 -9.58
N LEU A 277 -26.20 31.32 -10.76
CA LEU A 277 -27.01 31.85 -11.85
C LEU A 277 -27.57 30.67 -12.64
#